data_AF-A0A0D0CCD7-F1
#
_entry.id   AF-A0A0D0CCD7-F1
#
_cell.length_a   1.000
_cell.length_b   1.000
_cell.length_c   1.000
_cell.angle_alpha   90.00
_cell.angle_beta   90.00
_cell.angle_gamma   90.00
#
_symmetry.space_group_name_H-M   'P 1'
#
loop_
_entity.id
_entity.type
_entity.pdbx_description
1 polymer ?
#
loop_
_entity_poly.entity_id
_entity_poly.type
_entity_poly.pdbx_seq_one_letter_code
_entity_poly.pdbx_strand_id
1 'polypeptide(L)'
;MKGPHDPIIRRLLEANLVDEIPGRFQFRLQDIETVIAYRKGIALGSVPTTNLSFGEFRFPERAEDFEPGTYLNLRPRWSWTMDDDLANVHKILVPFSSLPDPTNLRRRTAQVLQDKALSFCFPQTNAVCWVYWFFEPPFTFKIGKTVNLSRRMMEWHCKCPNPLRVWCSAYVASCGYSFETLSHWKMEQSTYDRPLQLCWSCGIPHREVFITVKGFEETDQLILSIMQDIERVRLR
;
A
#
# COMPACT_ATOMS: atom_id res chain seq x y z
N MET A 1 -9.36 -12.67 -8.89
CA MET A 1 -9.89 -13.28 -7.66
C MET A 1 -11.27 -12.75 -7.32
N LYS A 2 -12.29 -13.12 -8.10
CA LYS A 2 -13.69 -12.69 -8.01
C LYS A 2 -14.59 -13.56 -7.12
N GLY A 3 -14.02 -14.40 -6.25
CA GLY A 3 -14.77 -15.33 -5.40
C GLY A 3 -14.25 -16.77 -5.50
N PRO A 4 -14.94 -17.75 -4.87
CA PRO A 4 -14.50 -19.16 -4.82
C PRO A 4 -14.47 -19.82 -6.21
N HIS A 5 -15.25 -19.30 -7.16
CA HIS A 5 -15.25 -19.78 -8.54
C HIS A 5 -14.21 -19.10 -9.45
N ASP A 6 -13.42 -18.16 -8.93
CA ASP A 6 -12.34 -17.54 -9.68
C ASP A 6 -11.21 -18.55 -9.92
N PRO A 7 -10.71 -18.71 -11.17
CA PRO A 7 -9.68 -19.70 -11.48
C PRO A 7 -8.40 -19.56 -10.66
N ILE A 8 -8.05 -18.34 -10.23
CA ILE A 8 -6.86 -18.10 -9.40
C ILE A 8 -7.16 -18.54 -7.96
N ILE A 9 -8.30 -18.15 -7.39
CA ILE A 9 -8.70 -18.60 -6.04
C ILE A 9 -8.80 -20.12 -5.98
N ARG A 10 -9.42 -20.74 -6.99
CA ARG A 10 -9.52 -22.20 -7.06
C ARG A 10 -8.15 -22.85 -7.07
N ARG A 11 -7.20 -22.33 -7.87
CA ARG A 11 -5.81 -22.80 -7.87
C ARG A 11 -5.10 -22.59 -6.54
N LEU A 12 -5.35 -21.48 -5.84
CA LEU A 12 -4.78 -21.23 -4.51
C LEU A 12 -5.36 -22.18 -3.46
N LEU A 13 -6.65 -22.51 -3.53
CA LEU A 13 -7.31 -23.51 -2.70
C LEU A 13 -6.75 -24.92 -3.01
N GLU A 14 -6.66 -25.30 -4.29
CA GLU A 14 -6.06 -26.57 -4.76
C GLU A 14 -4.59 -26.71 -4.32
N ALA A 15 -3.83 -25.62 -4.38
CA ALA A 15 -2.43 -25.56 -3.93
C ALA A 15 -2.29 -25.45 -2.40
N ASN A 16 -3.39 -25.44 -1.66
CA ASN A 16 -3.40 -25.37 -0.21
C ASN A 16 -2.75 -24.10 0.37
N LEU A 17 -2.79 -23.00 -0.38
CA LEU A 17 -2.19 -21.71 -0.02
C LEU A 17 -3.18 -20.75 0.66
N VAL A 18 -4.49 -20.99 0.50
CA VAL A 18 -5.55 -20.22 1.15
C VAL A 18 -6.64 -21.14 1.68
N ASP A 19 -7.32 -20.70 2.73
CA ASP A 19 -8.54 -21.28 3.28
C ASP A 19 -9.75 -20.43 2.94
N GLU A 20 -10.90 -21.08 2.74
CA GLU A 20 -12.19 -20.40 2.75
C GLU A 20 -12.66 -20.22 4.20
N ILE A 21 -13.07 -19.00 4.55
CA ILE A 21 -13.68 -18.64 5.83
C ILE A 21 -15.02 -17.96 5.52
N PRO A 22 -15.97 -17.85 6.46
CA PRO A 22 -17.30 -17.28 6.17
C PRO A 22 -17.23 -15.91 5.45
N GLY A 23 -17.62 -15.91 4.17
CA GLY A 23 -17.64 -14.74 3.29
C GLY A 23 -16.28 -14.22 2.80
N ARG A 24 -15.16 -14.92 3.05
CA ARG A 24 -13.79 -14.47 2.76
C ARG A 24 -12.81 -15.63 2.52
N PHE A 25 -11.54 -15.27 2.33
CA PHE A 25 -10.41 -16.19 2.26
C PHE A 25 -9.34 -15.79 3.27
N GLN A 26 -8.48 -16.73 3.63
CA GLN A 26 -7.34 -16.49 4.52
C GLN A 26 -6.10 -17.16 3.93
N PHE A 27 -4.95 -16.49 3.92
CA PHE A 27 -3.69 -17.16 3.54
C PHE A 27 -3.27 -18.20 4.59
N ARG A 28 -2.86 -19.38 4.13
CA ARG A 28 -2.19 -20.41 4.94
C ARG A 28 -0.71 -20.06 5.04
N LEU A 29 -0.31 -19.49 6.17
CA LEU A 29 1.08 -19.16 6.48
C LEU A 29 1.67 -20.28 7.36
N GLN A 30 1.91 -21.45 6.75
CA GLN A 30 2.30 -22.66 7.51
C GLN A 30 3.75 -22.61 8.02
N ASP A 31 4.63 -21.93 7.29
CA ASP A 31 6.02 -21.74 7.69
C ASP A 31 6.52 -20.34 7.32
N ILE A 32 7.49 -19.87 8.09
CA ILE A 32 8.06 -18.53 7.96
C ILE A 32 8.91 -18.37 6.70
N GLU A 33 9.50 -19.45 6.19
CA GLU A 33 10.33 -19.40 4.98
C GLU A 33 9.48 -19.11 3.75
N THR A 34 8.30 -19.72 3.64
CA THR A 34 7.31 -19.47 2.59
C THR A 34 6.81 -18.03 2.62
N VAL A 35 6.53 -17.49 3.81
CA VAL A 35 6.14 -16.08 3.98
C VAL A 35 7.26 -15.16 3.49
N ILE A 36 8.49 -15.41 3.94
CA ILE A 36 9.67 -14.64 3.55
C ILE A 36 9.88 -14.73 2.02
N ALA A 37 9.78 -15.93 1.44
CA ALA A 37 9.96 -16.16 0.01
C ALA A 37 8.88 -15.45 -0.82
N TYR A 38 7.61 -15.55 -0.44
CA TYR A 38 6.51 -14.84 -1.09
C TYR A 38 6.76 -13.34 -1.10
N ARG A 39 7.04 -12.74 0.06
CA ARG A 39 7.26 -11.29 0.16
C ARG A 39 8.51 -10.85 -0.59
N LYS A 40 9.61 -11.61 -0.51
CA LYS A 40 10.82 -11.37 -1.32
C LYS A 40 10.47 -11.39 -2.81
N GLY A 41 9.68 -12.36 -3.27
CA GLY A 41 9.20 -12.43 -4.64
C GLY A 41 8.37 -11.21 -5.05
N ILE A 42 7.43 -10.76 -4.22
CA ILE A 42 6.61 -9.57 -4.53
C ILE A 42 7.45 -8.29 -4.50
N ALA A 43 8.27 -8.09 -3.47
CA ALA A 43 8.99 -6.86 -3.29
C ALA A 43 10.20 -6.73 -4.23
N LEU A 44 10.94 -7.82 -4.42
CA LEU A 44 12.14 -7.83 -5.26
C LEU A 44 11.87 -8.23 -6.70
N GLY A 45 10.63 -8.64 -7.04
CA GLY A 45 10.24 -9.26 -8.32
C GLY A 45 11.16 -8.93 -9.50
N SER A 46 11.07 -7.70 -10.03
CA SER A 46 11.83 -7.26 -11.19
C SER A 46 13.17 -6.57 -10.86
N VAL A 47 13.54 -6.46 -9.59
CA VAL A 47 14.74 -5.74 -9.12
C VAL A 47 15.95 -6.69 -9.20
N PRO A 48 16.99 -6.36 -9.97
CA PRO A 48 18.20 -7.18 -10.02
C PRO A 48 18.82 -7.33 -8.62
N THR A 49 19.07 -8.56 -8.20
CA THR A 49 19.66 -8.93 -6.90
C THR A 49 21.05 -8.34 -6.66
N THR A 50 21.73 -7.91 -7.71
CA THR A 50 23.08 -7.32 -7.68
C THR A 50 23.14 -5.91 -7.07
N ASN A 51 22.00 -5.24 -6.83
CA ASN A 51 21.95 -3.90 -6.23
C ASN A 51 21.67 -3.89 -4.71
N LEU A 52 21.64 -5.06 -4.08
CA LEU A 52 21.32 -5.19 -2.65
C LEU A 52 22.57 -5.10 -1.78
N SER A 53 23.25 -3.95 -1.78
CA SER A 53 24.28 -3.67 -0.75
C SER A 53 23.58 -3.37 0.58
N PHE A 54 23.41 -4.38 1.43
CA PHE A 54 22.69 -4.26 2.71
C PHE A 54 23.39 -3.37 3.77
N GLY A 55 24.65 -3.00 3.55
CA GLY A 55 25.42 -2.15 4.49
C GLY A 55 24.97 -0.69 4.48
N GLU A 56 24.73 -0.15 5.68
CA GLU A 56 24.49 1.27 6.00
C GLU A 56 23.16 1.91 5.56
N PHE A 57 22.10 1.14 5.32
CA PHE A 57 20.78 1.77 5.16
C PHE A 57 20.22 2.21 6.51
N ARG A 58 20.25 3.52 6.77
CA ARG A 58 19.47 4.13 7.84
C ARG A 58 18.05 4.42 7.32
N PHE A 59 17.06 3.81 7.93
CA PHE A 59 15.67 4.04 7.57
C PHE A 59 15.31 5.52 7.78
N PRO A 60 14.68 6.20 6.80
CA PRO A 60 14.34 7.62 6.91
C PRO A 60 13.38 7.85 8.08
N GLU A 61 13.73 8.82 8.93
CA GLU A 61 12.91 9.20 10.06
C GLU A 61 12.04 10.40 9.68
N ARG A 62 12.50 11.63 9.91
CA ARG A 62 11.68 12.83 9.73
C ARG A 62 11.72 13.30 8.27
N ALA A 63 10.56 13.73 7.76
CA ALA A 63 10.46 14.21 6.38
C ALA A 63 11.18 15.55 6.15
N GLU A 64 11.32 16.37 7.21
CA GLU A 64 12.02 17.65 7.16
C GLU A 64 13.53 17.53 6.95
N ASP A 65 14.10 16.33 7.17
CA ASP A 65 15.52 16.05 6.96
C ASP A 65 15.86 15.85 5.47
N PHE A 66 14.87 15.96 4.58
CA PHE A 66 14.97 15.65 3.16
C PHE A 66 14.34 16.76 2.32
N GLU A 67 14.92 17.00 1.14
CA GLU A 67 14.39 17.97 0.18
C GLU A 67 13.02 17.50 -0.36
N PRO A 68 12.01 18.40 -0.47
CA PRO A 68 10.79 18.12 -1.19
C PRO A 68 11.06 17.58 -2.59
N GLY A 69 10.32 16.56 -3.00
CA GLY A 69 10.54 15.84 -4.24
C GLY A 69 11.43 14.59 -4.11
N THR A 70 12.08 14.39 -2.95
CA THR A 70 12.87 13.18 -2.69
C THR A 70 11.99 11.94 -2.73
N TYR A 71 12.34 10.99 -3.60
CA TYR A 71 11.70 9.68 -3.72
C TYR A 71 12.58 8.59 -3.11
N LEU A 72 11.99 7.71 -2.30
CA LEU A 72 12.65 6.56 -1.70
C LEU A 72 11.94 5.27 -2.11
N ASN A 73 12.67 4.38 -2.77
CA ASN A 73 12.23 3.00 -3.00
C ASN A 73 12.51 2.15 -1.75
N LEU A 74 11.46 1.70 -1.08
CA LEU A 74 11.55 0.91 0.15
C LEU A 74 11.65 -0.60 -0.13
N ARG A 75 11.35 -1.06 -1.36
CA ARG A 75 11.35 -2.49 -1.75
C ARG A 75 12.68 -3.24 -1.63
N PRO A 76 13.85 -2.62 -1.76
CA PRO A 76 15.11 -3.31 -1.48
C PRO A 76 15.37 -3.50 0.03
N ARG A 77 14.73 -2.68 0.88
CA ARG A 77 15.10 -2.48 2.30
C ARG A 77 14.03 -2.86 3.31
N TRP A 78 12.79 -3.11 2.88
CA TRP A 78 11.68 -3.53 3.75
C TRP A 78 11.97 -4.83 4.51
N SER A 79 12.91 -5.67 4.03
CA SER A 79 13.29 -6.90 4.73
C SER A 79 13.85 -6.61 6.13
N TRP A 80 14.43 -5.44 6.35
CA TRP A 80 15.01 -5.05 7.64
C TRP A 80 13.95 -4.73 8.71
N THR A 81 12.70 -4.46 8.34
CA THR A 81 11.61 -4.16 9.29
C THR A 81 10.65 -5.34 9.50
N MET A 82 11.06 -6.54 9.07
CA MET A 82 10.20 -7.74 9.06
C MET A 82 10.04 -8.41 10.41
N ASP A 83 11.03 -8.29 11.30
CA ASP A 83 11.11 -9.12 12.51
C ASP A 83 9.86 -8.95 13.38
N ASP A 84 9.29 -7.74 13.43
CA ASP A 84 8.09 -7.43 14.22
C ASP A 84 6.78 -7.99 13.63
N ASP A 85 6.64 -7.95 12.30
CA ASP A 85 5.50 -8.60 11.61
C ASP A 85 5.57 -10.13 11.79
N LEU A 86 6.79 -10.68 11.72
CA LEU A 86 7.04 -12.12 11.77
C LEU A 86 6.97 -12.70 13.17
N ALA A 87 7.40 -11.97 14.20
CA ALA A 87 7.26 -12.37 15.60
C ALA A 87 5.79 -12.68 15.97
N ASN A 88 4.84 -12.11 15.23
CA ASN A 88 3.42 -12.29 15.44
C ASN A 88 2.73 -13.17 14.37
N VAL A 89 3.45 -13.67 13.36
CA VAL A 89 2.88 -14.34 12.16
C VAL A 89 1.94 -15.49 12.51
N HIS A 90 2.30 -16.31 13.49
CA HIS A 90 1.52 -17.48 13.92
C HIS A 90 0.17 -17.11 14.57
N LYS A 91 0.00 -15.85 14.98
CA LYS A 91 -1.22 -15.32 15.61
C LYS A 91 -2.06 -14.48 14.65
N ILE A 92 -1.51 -14.12 13.49
CA ILE A 92 -2.14 -13.19 12.56
C ILE A 92 -2.76 -13.96 11.42
N LEU A 93 -4.08 -14.06 11.46
CA LEU A 93 -4.85 -14.41 10.27
C LEU A 93 -4.67 -13.27 9.26
N VAL A 94 -4.40 -13.60 8.00
CA VAL A 94 -4.39 -12.62 6.90
C VAL A 94 -5.65 -12.82 6.06
N PRO A 95 -6.82 -12.37 6.54
CA PRO A 95 -8.05 -12.50 5.80
C PRO A 95 -8.09 -11.48 4.67
N PHE A 96 -8.63 -11.90 3.54
CA PHE A 96 -8.96 -11.02 2.44
C PHE A 96 -10.32 -11.38 1.86
N SER A 97 -11.02 -10.36 1.39
CA SER A 97 -12.27 -10.55 0.66
C SER A 97 -11.97 -10.87 -0.80
N SER A 98 -12.87 -11.56 -1.49
CA SER A 98 -12.85 -11.57 -2.94
C SER A 98 -12.90 -10.13 -3.49
N LEU A 99 -12.36 -9.95 -4.70
CA LEU A 99 -12.59 -8.71 -5.45
C LEU A 99 -14.10 -8.50 -5.54
N PRO A 100 -14.61 -7.36 -5.05
CA PRO A 100 -16.03 -7.04 -5.18
C PRO A 100 -16.41 -6.92 -6.66
N ASP A 101 -17.67 -7.22 -6.96
CA ASP A 101 -18.22 -6.97 -8.29
C ASP A 101 -18.05 -5.48 -8.64
N PRO A 102 -17.45 -5.14 -9.80
CA PRO A 102 -17.32 -3.74 -10.24
C PRO A 102 -18.63 -2.94 -10.21
N THR A 103 -19.78 -3.61 -10.40
CA THR A 103 -21.11 -2.97 -10.33
C THR A 103 -21.52 -2.57 -8.91
N ASN A 104 -20.96 -3.22 -7.89
CA ASN A 104 -21.22 -2.95 -6.48
C ASN A 104 -20.18 -1.99 -5.85
N LEU A 105 -19.19 -1.56 -6.64
CA LEU A 105 -18.16 -0.63 -6.20
C LEU A 105 -18.66 0.81 -6.36
N ARG A 106 -18.80 1.50 -5.23
CA ARG A 106 -19.12 2.94 -5.25
C ARG A 106 -17.90 3.69 -5.74
N ARG A 107 -18.04 4.34 -6.89
CA ARG A 107 -17.01 5.20 -7.46
C ARG A 107 -17.59 6.58 -7.73
N ARG A 108 -16.86 7.63 -7.35
CA ARG A 108 -17.16 8.98 -7.82
C ARG A 108 -16.96 9.01 -9.34
N THR A 109 -17.84 9.71 -10.05
CA THR A 109 -17.69 9.86 -11.50
C THR A 109 -16.38 10.57 -11.82
N ALA A 110 -15.81 10.30 -13.00
CA ALA A 110 -14.60 10.97 -13.46
C ALA A 110 -14.76 12.50 -13.41
N GLN A 111 -15.93 13.00 -13.81
CA GLN A 111 -16.27 14.42 -13.74
C GLN A 111 -16.15 14.99 -12.32
N VAL A 112 -16.78 14.34 -11.33
CA VAL A 112 -16.72 14.81 -9.93
C VAL A 112 -15.29 14.82 -9.39
N LEU A 113 -14.46 13.83 -9.76
CA LEU A 113 -13.06 13.79 -9.35
C LEU A 113 -12.25 14.89 -10.05
N GLN A 114 -12.52 15.15 -11.33
CA GLN A 114 -11.88 16.22 -12.08
C GLN A 114 -12.26 17.59 -11.54
N ASP A 115 -13.54 17.85 -11.28
CA ASP A 115 -14.02 19.11 -10.71
C ASP A 115 -13.35 19.38 -9.35
N LYS A 116 -13.27 18.36 -8.49
CA LYS A 116 -12.56 18.45 -7.20
C LYS A 116 -11.08 18.78 -7.36
N ALA A 117 -10.41 18.13 -8.32
CA ALA A 117 -8.99 18.38 -8.58
C ALA A 117 -8.76 19.80 -9.13
N LEU A 118 -9.64 20.28 -10.00
CA LEU A 118 -9.58 21.64 -10.57
C LEU A 118 -9.88 22.72 -9.53
N SER A 119 -10.80 22.45 -8.59
CA SER A 119 -11.14 23.38 -7.51
C SER A 119 -10.19 23.29 -6.31
N PHE A 120 -9.16 22.45 -6.36
CA PHE A 120 -8.29 22.21 -5.21
C PHE A 120 -7.29 23.34 -5.03
N CYS A 121 -7.37 24.05 -3.91
CA CYS A 121 -6.39 25.05 -3.53
C CYS A 121 -5.33 24.45 -2.61
N PHE A 122 -4.06 24.59 -2.98
CA PHE A 122 -2.96 24.24 -2.09
C PHE A 122 -2.94 25.21 -0.90
N PRO A 123 -3.08 24.73 0.35
CA PRO A 123 -2.96 25.60 1.51
C PRO A 123 -1.54 26.15 1.61
N GLN A 124 -1.40 27.42 2.03
CA GLN A 124 -0.11 28.11 2.13
C GLN A 124 0.79 27.54 3.25
N THR A 125 0.21 26.93 4.28
CA THR A 125 0.94 26.37 5.42
C THR A 125 0.72 24.87 5.49
N ASN A 126 1.76 24.08 5.26
CA ASN A 126 1.73 22.66 5.59
C ASN A 126 3.13 22.14 5.89
N ALA A 127 3.20 21.24 6.87
CA ALA A 127 4.43 20.58 7.23
C ALA A 127 4.91 19.67 6.07
N VAL A 128 6.22 19.66 5.88
CA VAL A 128 6.89 18.65 5.03
C VAL A 128 6.54 17.27 5.61
N CYS A 129 6.06 16.38 4.75
CA CYS A 129 5.65 15.04 5.15
C CYS A 129 6.14 14.02 4.12
N TRP A 130 6.36 12.80 4.57
CA TRP A 130 6.34 11.63 3.73
C TRP A 130 4.92 11.34 3.27
N VAL A 131 4.72 11.15 1.98
CA VAL A 131 3.58 10.42 1.43
C VAL A 131 4.10 9.03 1.06
N TYR A 132 3.62 8.01 1.75
CA TYR A 132 4.08 6.63 1.62
C TYR A 132 2.97 5.74 1.07
N TRP A 133 3.36 4.63 0.47
CA TRP A 133 2.43 3.59 0.10
C TRP A 133 3.01 2.19 0.26
N PHE A 134 2.10 1.26 0.53
CA PHE A 134 2.42 -0.16 0.66
C PHE A 134 1.32 -1.00 0.05
N PHE A 135 1.69 -2.23 -0.31
CA PHE A 135 0.80 -3.25 -0.81
C PHE A 135 0.46 -4.27 0.27
N GLU A 136 -0.81 -4.64 0.34
CA GLU A 136 -1.31 -5.78 1.08
C GLU A 136 -1.97 -6.74 0.10
N PRO A 137 -1.47 -7.97 0.01
CA PRO A 137 -2.05 -8.97 -0.85
C PRO A 137 -3.53 -9.22 -0.55
N PRO A 138 -4.32 -9.50 -1.59
CA PRO A 138 -3.86 -9.79 -2.94
C PRO A 138 -3.92 -8.62 -3.94
N PHE A 139 -4.53 -7.49 -3.57
CA PHE A 139 -4.84 -6.43 -4.53
C PHE A 139 -4.91 -5.04 -3.89
N THR A 140 -4.45 -4.89 -2.64
CA THR A 140 -4.76 -3.70 -1.87
C THR A 140 -3.54 -2.80 -1.78
N PHE A 141 -3.66 -1.54 -2.17
CA PHE A 141 -2.66 -0.52 -1.87
C PHE A 141 -3.19 0.43 -0.81
N LYS A 142 -2.35 0.80 0.15
CA LYS A 142 -2.61 1.93 1.02
C LYS A 142 -1.72 3.10 0.62
N ILE A 143 -2.28 4.30 0.57
CA ILE A 143 -1.51 5.55 0.49
C ILE A 143 -1.79 6.34 1.76
N GLY A 144 -0.74 6.76 2.46
CA GLY A 144 -0.88 7.59 3.66
C GLY A 144 0.21 8.64 3.77
N LYS A 145 0.08 9.53 4.74
CA LYS A 145 1.13 10.51 5.08
C LYS A 145 1.65 10.41 6.50
N THR A 146 2.86 10.89 6.72
CA THR A 146 3.47 11.00 8.06
C THR A 146 4.62 11.99 8.07
N VAL A 147 4.87 12.63 9.21
CA VAL A 147 6.09 13.44 9.42
C VAL A 147 7.29 12.56 9.77
N ASN A 148 7.07 11.36 10.32
CA ASN A 148 8.11 10.41 10.68
C ASN A 148 7.78 9.02 10.10
N LEU A 149 8.59 8.53 9.14
CA LEU A 149 8.29 7.30 8.41
C LEU A 149 8.60 6.05 9.23
N SER A 150 9.75 6.00 9.90
CA SER A 150 10.12 4.91 10.81
C SER A 150 9.04 4.66 11.87
N ARG A 151 8.64 5.72 12.60
CA ARG A 151 7.57 5.63 13.61
C ARG A 151 6.26 5.14 13.01
N ARG A 152 5.87 5.66 11.84
CA ARG A 152 4.61 5.27 11.19
C ARG A 152 4.62 3.80 10.80
N MET A 153 5.74 3.31 10.28
CA MET A 153 5.93 1.91 9.96
C MET A 153 5.76 1.03 11.19
N MET A 154 6.41 1.40 12.30
CA MET A 154 6.24 0.71 13.58
C MET A 154 4.81 0.73 14.09
N GLU A 155 4.07 1.84 13.96
CA GLU A 155 2.66 1.90 14.32
C GLU A 155 1.82 0.89 13.52
N TRP A 156 2.12 0.70 12.24
CA TRP A 156 1.48 -0.31 11.40
C TRP A 156 1.82 -1.74 11.83
N HIS A 157 3.09 -2.02 12.11
CA HIS A 157 3.53 -3.32 12.61
C HIS A 157 2.86 -3.68 13.95
N CYS A 158 2.77 -2.72 14.89
CA CYS A 158 2.18 -3.00 16.20
C CYS A 158 0.65 -3.06 16.19
N LYS A 159 -0.03 -2.15 15.47
CA LYS A 159 -1.50 -2.01 15.57
C LYS A 159 -2.26 -2.84 14.54
N CYS A 160 -1.70 -3.01 13.36
CA CYS A 160 -2.32 -3.76 12.28
C CYS A 160 -1.25 -4.63 11.62
N PRO A 161 -0.74 -5.65 12.32
CA PRO A 161 0.29 -6.47 11.74
C PRO A 161 -0.27 -7.23 10.52
N ASN A 162 0.52 -7.29 9.46
CA ASN A 162 0.21 -8.07 8.27
C ASN A 162 1.53 -8.63 7.72
N PRO A 163 1.81 -9.92 7.96
CA PRO A 163 3.06 -10.54 7.57
C PRO A 163 3.24 -10.61 6.04
N LEU A 164 2.23 -10.29 5.24
CA LEU A 164 2.35 -10.23 3.77
C LEU A 164 2.49 -8.80 3.22
N ARG A 165 2.48 -7.78 4.08
CA ARG A 165 2.61 -6.38 3.65
C ARG A 165 3.98 -6.14 3.00
N VAL A 166 3.97 -5.39 1.91
CA VAL A 166 5.18 -4.93 1.22
C VAL A 166 5.19 -3.41 1.18
N TRP A 167 6.15 -2.81 1.88
CA TRP A 167 6.38 -1.36 1.81
C TRP A 167 7.01 -1.01 0.47
N CYS A 168 6.28 -0.26 -0.36
CA CYS A 168 6.71 0.00 -1.72
C CYS A 168 7.65 1.19 -1.76
N SER A 169 7.19 2.36 -1.35
CA SER A 169 7.91 3.61 -1.57
C SER A 169 7.37 4.75 -0.71
N ALA A 170 8.16 5.82 -0.63
CA ALA A 170 7.78 7.07 0.00
C ALA A 170 8.30 8.28 -0.80
N TYR A 171 7.59 9.39 -0.71
CA TYR A 171 7.88 10.64 -1.41
C TYR A 171 7.79 11.82 -0.45
N VAL A 172 8.79 12.70 -0.43
CA VAL A 172 8.78 13.91 0.40
C VAL A 172 7.92 14.97 -0.28
N ALA A 173 6.83 15.34 0.36
CA ALA A 173 5.95 16.40 -0.09
C ALA A 173 6.06 17.61 0.85
N SER A 174 6.28 18.80 0.29
CA SER A 174 6.23 20.07 1.02
C SER A 174 4.81 20.47 1.44
N CYS A 175 3.80 19.66 1.13
CA CYS A 175 2.41 19.80 1.55
C CYS A 175 1.75 18.42 1.62
N GLY A 176 2.09 17.65 2.65
CA GLY A 176 1.67 16.24 2.76
C GLY A 176 0.18 16.00 2.61
N TYR A 177 -0.65 16.88 3.21
CA TYR A 177 -2.11 16.74 3.14
C TYR A 177 -2.66 16.90 1.72
N SER A 178 -2.16 17.88 0.97
CA SER A 178 -2.57 18.08 -0.42
C SER A 178 -2.12 16.95 -1.32
N PHE A 179 -0.87 16.49 -1.16
CA PHE A 179 -0.36 15.39 -1.95
C PHE A 179 -1.14 14.11 -1.71
N GLU A 180 -1.36 13.75 -0.44
CA GLU A 180 -2.18 12.59 -0.08
C GLU A 180 -3.60 12.69 -0.66
N THR A 181 -4.28 13.82 -0.45
CA THR A 181 -5.66 14.03 -0.91
C THR A 181 -5.78 13.94 -2.43
N LEU A 182 -4.93 14.65 -3.17
CA LEU A 182 -4.93 14.63 -4.63
C LEU A 182 -4.54 13.25 -5.16
N SER A 183 -3.64 12.55 -4.48
CA SER A 183 -3.26 11.19 -4.83
C SER A 183 -4.43 10.23 -4.69
N HIS A 184 -5.20 10.33 -3.61
CA HIS A 184 -6.41 9.52 -3.43
C HIS A 184 -7.43 9.78 -4.54
N TRP A 185 -7.67 11.04 -4.91
CA TRP A 185 -8.62 11.36 -5.97
C TRP A 185 -8.17 10.85 -7.34
N LYS A 186 -6.88 11.02 -7.69
CA LYS A 186 -6.32 10.46 -8.92
C LYS A 186 -6.31 8.93 -8.91
N MET A 187 -6.07 8.31 -7.76
CA MET A 187 -6.16 6.85 -7.62
C MET A 187 -7.58 6.34 -7.78
N GLU A 188 -8.60 7.01 -7.25
CA GLU A 188 -10.01 6.69 -7.49
C GLU A 188 -10.42 6.82 -8.96
N GLN A 189 -9.64 7.53 -9.79
CA GLN A 189 -9.85 7.55 -11.24
C GLN A 189 -9.35 6.27 -11.94
N SER A 190 -8.45 5.51 -11.30
CA SER A 190 -7.78 4.36 -11.91
C SER A 190 -8.02 3.03 -11.19
N THR A 191 -8.53 3.10 -9.97
CA THR A 191 -8.70 1.98 -9.05
C THR A 191 -10.06 2.07 -8.36
N TYR A 192 -10.44 1.01 -7.64
CA TYR A 192 -11.67 1.00 -6.87
C TYR A 192 -11.38 1.38 -5.43
N ASP A 193 -12.17 2.29 -4.85
CA ASP A 193 -12.10 2.56 -3.41
C ASP A 193 -12.62 1.34 -2.65
N ARG A 194 -11.92 0.95 -1.59
CA ARG A 194 -12.40 -0.14 -0.73
C ARG A 194 -13.62 0.38 0.04
N PRO A 195 -14.72 -0.40 0.13
CA PRO A 195 -15.80 -0.07 1.05
C PRO A 195 -15.23 0.12 2.46
N LEU A 196 -15.68 1.15 3.19
CA LEU A 196 -15.30 1.41 4.59
C LEU A 196 -15.66 0.19 5.46
N GLN A 197 -14.72 -0.74 5.59
CA GLN A 197 -14.83 -1.92 6.42
C GLN A 197 -13.84 -1.78 7.58
N LEU A 198 -14.25 -2.25 8.75
CA LEU A 198 -13.35 -2.37 9.89
C LEU A 198 -12.19 -3.30 9.52
N CYS A 199 -10.98 -2.85 9.82
CA CYS A 199 -9.80 -3.69 9.72
C CYS A 199 -9.93 -4.86 10.71
N TRP A 200 -9.57 -6.06 10.28
CA TRP A 200 -9.64 -7.26 11.10
C TRP A 200 -8.60 -7.26 12.22
N SER A 201 -7.41 -6.73 11.95
CA SER A 201 -6.33 -6.72 12.92
C SER A 201 -6.54 -5.66 14.00
N CYS A 202 -7.02 -4.47 13.64
CA CYS A 202 -7.08 -3.32 14.57
C CYS A 202 -8.49 -2.83 14.92
N GLY A 203 -9.54 -3.36 14.27
CA GLY A 203 -10.94 -2.97 14.52
C GLY A 203 -11.35 -1.58 14.04
N ILE A 204 -10.45 -0.82 13.39
CA ILE A 204 -10.68 0.56 12.93
C ILE A 204 -10.90 0.56 11.41
N PRO A 205 -11.80 1.41 10.87
CA PRO A 205 -11.91 1.57 9.42
C PRO A 205 -10.65 2.23 8.84
N HIS A 206 -9.93 1.49 8.01
CA HIS A 206 -8.82 2.06 7.24
C HIS A 206 -9.37 2.78 6.02
N ARG A 207 -9.26 4.11 6.03
CA ARG A 207 -9.45 4.92 4.83
C ARG A 207 -8.23 4.77 3.92
N GLU A 208 -8.36 5.21 2.66
CA GLU A 208 -7.23 5.39 1.75
C GLU A 208 -6.64 4.06 1.26
N VAL A 209 -7.53 3.08 1.08
CA VAL A 209 -7.22 1.71 0.72
C VAL A 209 -7.83 1.44 -0.65
N PHE A 210 -6.98 1.22 -1.64
CA PHE A 210 -7.34 1.11 -3.05
C PHE A 210 -7.22 -0.34 -3.51
N ILE A 211 -8.25 -0.84 -4.18
CA ILE A 211 -8.26 -2.15 -4.83
C ILE A 211 -7.72 -1.99 -6.25
N THR A 212 -6.60 -2.64 -6.52
CA THR A 212 -5.87 -2.52 -7.77
C THR A 212 -6.12 -3.73 -8.66
N VAL A 213 -6.73 -3.48 -9.81
CA VAL A 213 -6.99 -4.52 -10.82
C VAL A 213 -5.92 -4.57 -11.91
N LYS A 214 -5.03 -3.57 -11.96
CA LYS A 214 -3.99 -3.43 -12.98
C LYS A 214 -2.71 -4.21 -12.64
N GLY A 215 -2.55 -4.68 -11.40
CA GLY A 215 -1.33 -5.33 -10.94
C GLY A 215 -0.52 -4.50 -9.95
N PHE A 216 0.44 -5.13 -9.29
CA PHE A 216 1.28 -4.54 -8.24
C PHE A 216 2.24 -3.49 -8.82
N GLU A 217 3.06 -3.86 -9.81
CA GLU A 217 4.08 -2.98 -10.41
C GLU A 217 3.43 -1.77 -11.10
N GLU A 218 2.36 -2.00 -11.89
CA GLU A 218 1.67 -0.94 -12.62
C GLU A 218 1.05 0.09 -11.67
N THR A 219 0.56 -0.35 -10.52
CA THR A 219 -0.02 0.55 -9.53
C THR A 219 1.07 1.31 -8.76
N ASP A 220 2.18 0.65 -8.40
CA ASP A 220 3.35 1.31 -7.79
C ASP A 220 3.84 2.47 -8.65
N GLN A 221 4.01 2.23 -9.95
CA GLN A 221 4.43 3.25 -10.93
C GLN A 221 3.37 4.34 -11.12
N LEU A 222 2.09 3.98 -11.15
CA LEU A 222 1.01 4.95 -11.23
C LEU A 222 1.03 5.92 -10.04
N ILE A 223 1.20 5.42 -8.82
CA ILE A 223 1.25 6.26 -7.62
C ILE A 223 2.43 7.23 -7.70
N LEU A 224 3.62 6.76 -8.12
CA LEU A 224 4.78 7.63 -8.30
C LEU A 224 4.54 8.72 -9.36
N SER A 225 3.97 8.36 -10.52
CA SER A 225 3.61 9.32 -11.56
C SER A 225 2.62 10.38 -11.06
N ILE A 226 1.66 9.98 -10.22
CA ILE A 226 0.71 10.89 -9.59
C ILE A 226 1.42 11.89 -8.68
N MET A 227 2.36 11.45 -7.84
CA MET A 227 3.13 12.35 -6.96
C MET A 227 3.90 13.39 -7.78
N GLN A 228 4.58 12.95 -8.83
CA GLN A 228 5.36 13.83 -9.72
C GLN A 228 4.48 14.81 -10.51
N ASP A 229 3.27 14.41 -10.90
CA ASP A 229 2.30 15.31 -11.52
C ASP A 229 1.86 16.41 -10.55
N ILE A 230 1.54 16.05 -9.30
CA ILE A 230 1.09 16.99 -8.27
C ILE A 230 2.18 18.02 -7.98
N GLU A 231 3.43 17.57 -7.83
CA GLU A 231 4.59 18.45 -7.63
C GLU A 231 4.74 19.44 -8.80
N ARG A 232 4.67 18.96 -10.04
CA ARG A 232 4.73 19.81 -11.24
C ARG A 232 3.62 20.85 -11.31
N VAL A 233 2.40 20.51 -10.91
CA VAL A 233 1.28 21.46 -10.90
C VAL A 233 1.47 22.52 -9.83
N ARG A 234 2.01 22.16 -8.66
CA ARG A 234 2.23 23.11 -7.56
C ARG A 234 3.33 24.13 -7.85
N LEU A 235 4.38 23.73 -8.58
CA LEU A 235 5.51 24.60 -8.91
C LEU A 235 5.19 25.60 -10.03
N ARG A 236 4.00 25.56 -10.63
CA ARG A 236 3.51 26.52 -11.63
C ARG A 236 2.66 27.59 -10.98
#